data_AF-A0A3N0Y044-F1
#
_entry.id   AF-A0A3N0Y044-F1
#
_cell.length_a   1.000
_cell.length_b   1.000
_cell.length_c   1.000
_cell.angle_alpha   90.00
_cell.angle_beta   90.00
_cell.angle_gamma   90.00
#
_symmetry.space_group_name_H-M   'P 1'
#
loop_
_entity.id
_entity.type
_entity.pdbx_description
1 polymer ?
#
loop_
_entity_poly.entity_id
_entity_poly.type
_entity_poly.pdbx_seq_one_letter_code
_entity_poly.pdbx_strand_id
1 'polypeptide(L)'
;MKSTADKRKEMLRVSRQSDKMDFHNYGSVKETLAGAKTPLPDSPAKPPSKKGKADDDSSSVISMLSNLINTRSDTIEKMVASDRERRQLLWPAVDKARKEGKRAHFVGGRAFVDGSEIHPP
;
A
#
# COMPACT_ATOMS: atom_id res chain seq x y z
N MET A 1 42.93 -29.86 10.78
CA MET A 1 42.56 -29.14 9.52
C MET A 1 41.23 -29.69 9.02
N LYS A 2 40.19 -28.86 8.96
CA LYS A 2 38.94 -29.15 8.24
C LYS A 2 38.41 -27.81 7.69
N SER A 3 38.26 -27.74 6.37
CA SER A 3 38.00 -26.53 5.59
C SER A 3 36.52 -26.10 5.67
N THR A 4 36.27 -24.80 5.79
CA THR A 4 34.95 -24.14 5.90
C THR A 4 34.17 -24.10 4.56
N ALA A 5 34.68 -24.75 3.52
CA ALA A 5 34.08 -24.69 2.17
C ALA A 5 32.87 -25.62 1.98
N ASP A 6 32.67 -26.65 2.81
CA ASP A 6 31.64 -27.69 2.55
C ASP A 6 30.23 -27.36 3.06
N LYS A 7 30.05 -26.36 3.94
CA LYS A 7 28.73 -26.05 4.52
C LYS A 7 27.78 -25.29 3.61
N ARG A 8 28.26 -24.73 2.49
CA ARG A 8 27.43 -23.89 1.60
C ARG A 8 26.66 -24.66 0.53
N LYS A 9 26.81 -25.98 0.45
CA LYS A 9 26.09 -26.81 -0.53
C LYS A 9 24.80 -27.44 0.02
N GLU A 10 24.61 -27.42 1.34
CA GLU A 10 23.48 -28.09 2.00
C GLU A 10 22.24 -27.19 2.14
N MET A 11 22.43 -25.87 2.23
CA MET A 11 21.34 -24.89 2.37
C MET A 11 20.51 -24.70 1.08
N LEU A 12 20.96 -25.23 -0.06
CA LEU A 12 20.28 -25.10 -1.35
C LEU A 12 19.28 -26.23 -1.64
N ARG A 13 19.11 -27.20 -0.71
CA ARG A 13 18.23 -28.37 -0.87
C ARG A 13 16.99 -28.41 0.04
N VAL A 14 16.71 -27.36 0.81
CA VAL A 14 15.41 -27.17 1.48
C VAL A 14 14.55 -26.23 0.62
N SER A 15 14.40 -26.55 -0.67
CA SER A 15 13.13 -27.02 -1.22
C SER A 15 12.17 -27.67 -0.22
N ARG A 16 11.04 -26.99 0.07
CA ARG A 16 9.68 -27.55 0.24
C ARG A 16 8.71 -26.38 0.52
N GLN A 17 7.94 -25.98 -0.49
CA GLN A 17 6.51 -26.34 -0.66
C GLN A 17 5.58 -25.69 0.38
N SER A 18 4.89 -24.62 -0.02
CA SER A 18 3.56 -24.12 0.44
C SER A 18 3.45 -22.64 0.00
N ASP A 19 2.36 -22.11 -0.52
CA ASP A 19 0.97 -22.56 -0.56
C ASP A 19 0.43 -22.49 -1.98
N LYS A 20 -0.29 -23.55 -2.38
CA LYS A 20 -1.20 -23.44 -3.50
C LYS A 20 -2.37 -22.58 -3.01
N MET A 21 -2.52 -21.39 -3.58
CA MET A 21 -3.76 -20.64 -3.43
C MET A 21 -4.85 -21.42 -4.18
N ASP A 22 -5.72 -22.10 -3.45
CA ASP A 22 -6.90 -22.73 -4.02
C ASP A 22 -7.85 -21.62 -4.48
N PHE A 23 -7.92 -21.43 -5.80
CA PHE A 23 -8.95 -20.64 -6.44
C PHE A 23 -10.31 -21.25 -6.08
N HIS A 24 -11.14 -20.51 -5.35
CA HIS A 24 -12.54 -20.88 -5.20
C HIS A 24 -13.25 -20.77 -6.56
N ASN A 25 -13.28 -21.90 -7.25
CA ASN A 25 -14.11 -22.17 -8.41
C ASN A 25 -15.59 -22.13 -7.98
N TYR A 26 -16.31 -21.05 -8.29
CA TYR A 26 -17.77 -20.97 -8.17
C TYR A 26 -18.46 -21.75 -9.30
N GLY A 27 -18.05 -23.00 -9.48
CA GLY A 27 -18.58 -23.91 -10.46
C GLY A 27 -19.55 -24.90 -9.81
N SER A 28 -20.81 -24.83 -10.23
CA SER A 28 -21.75 -25.94 -10.25
C SER A 28 -22.48 -26.28 -8.93
N VAL A 29 -23.53 -25.49 -8.63
CA VAL A 29 -24.73 -26.05 -8.00
C VAL A 29 -25.55 -26.71 -9.12
N LYS A 30 -25.35 -28.02 -9.32
CA LYS A 30 -26.37 -28.89 -9.92
C LYS A 30 -27.13 -29.51 -8.77
N GLU A 31 -28.31 -28.98 -8.48
CA GLU A 31 -29.29 -29.72 -7.69
C GLU A 31 -30.63 -29.64 -8.40
N THR A 32 -31.05 -30.81 -8.88
CA THR A 32 -32.23 -31.04 -9.70
C THR A 32 -33.40 -31.27 -8.75
N LEU A 33 -34.38 -30.36 -8.70
CA LEU A 33 -35.69 -30.62 -8.13
C LEU A 33 -36.78 -30.05 -9.03
N ALA A 34 -37.83 -30.86 -9.19
CA ALA A 34 -38.83 -30.80 -10.24
C ALA A 34 -39.83 -29.64 -10.09
N GLY A 35 -40.29 -29.14 -11.24
CA GLY A 35 -41.69 -28.82 -11.44
C GLY A 35 -42.16 -27.41 -11.04
N ALA A 36 -41.85 -26.41 -11.86
CA ALA A 36 -42.71 -25.24 -12.02
C ALA A 36 -42.52 -24.66 -13.44
N LYS A 37 -43.47 -24.97 -14.33
CA LYS A 37 -43.53 -24.40 -15.69
C LYS A 37 -44.21 -23.04 -15.58
N THR A 38 -43.42 -21.99 -15.36
CA THR A 38 -43.83 -20.61 -15.62
C THR A 38 -43.05 -20.15 -16.86
N PRO A 39 -43.69 -19.79 -17.99
CA PRO A 39 -42.97 -19.14 -19.07
C PRO A 39 -42.42 -17.81 -18.54
N LEU A 40 -41.09 -17.74 -18.44
CA LEU A 40 -40.37 -16.53 -18.08
C LEU A 40 -40.72 -15.44 -19.11
N PRO A 41 -40.94 -14.17 -18.69
CA PRO A 41 -41.10 -13.09 -19.65
C PRO A 41 -39.84 -13.00 -20.51
N ASP A 42 -40.04 -12.94 -21.83
CA ASP A 42 -38.97 -12.74 -22.81
C ASP A 42 -38.06 -11.60 -22.34
N SER A 43 -36.76 -11.90 -22.36
CA SER A 43 -35.65 -11.02 -22.03
C SER A 43 -35.95 -9.56 -22.43
N PRO A 44 -35.78 -8.56 -21.54
CA PRO A 44 -36.05 -7.16 -21.89
C PRO A 44 -35.31 -6.80 -23.17
N ALA A 45 -36.06 -6.30 -24.16
CA ALA A 45 -35.53 -5.92 -25.46
C ALA A 45 -34.28 -5.05 -25.28
N LYS A 46 -33.20 -5.45 -25.97
CA LYS A 46 -31.91 -4.77 -25.97
C LYS A 46 -32.15 -3.28 -26.30
N PRO A 47 -31.74 -2.32 -25.45
CA PRO A 47 -31.89 -0.91 -25.77
C PRO A 47 -31.11 -0.58 -27.06
N PRO A 48 -31.55 0.41 -27.86
CA PRO A 48 -30.91 0.72 -29.13
C PRO A 48 -29.45 1.08 -28.89
N SER A 49 -28.55 0.32 -29.54
CA SER A 49 -27.12 0.57 -29.55
C SER A 49 -26.86 1.93 -30.19
N LYS A 50 -26.82 3.01 -29.39
CA LYS A 50 -26.27 4.29 -29.86
C LYS A 50 -24.78 4.09 -30.09
N LYS A 51 -24.42 3.86 -31.36
CA LYS A 51 -23.05 3.89 -31.86
C LYS A 51 -22.57 5.34 -31.84
N GLY A 52 -22.21 5.84 -30.66
CA GLY A 52 -21.52 7.11 -30.48
C GLY A 52 -20.02 6.88 -30.59
N LYS A 53 -19.34 7.71 -31.39
CA LYS A 53 -17.86 7.73 -31.44
C LYS A 53 -17.32 8.03 -30.05
N ALA A 54 -16.46 7.16 -29.54
CA ALA A 54 -15.86 7.27 -28.22
C ALA A 54 -14.42 7.77 -28.37
N ASP A 55 -14.24 9.04 -28.72
CA ASP A 55 -12.91 9.63 -28.82
C ASP A 55 -13.03 11.09 -28.35
N ASP A 56 -12.51 11.38 -27.14
CA ASP A 56 -12.01 12.70 -26.65
C ASP A 56 -11.97 12.84 -25.11
N ASP A 57 -12.34 11.82 -24.32
CA ASP A 57 -12.38 11.97 -22.84
C ASP A 57 -11.09 11.52 -22.13
N SER A 58 -10.30 10.64 -22.73
CA SER A 58 -9.10 10.08 -22.08
C SER A 58 -8.08 11.15 -21.67
N SER A 59 -7.93 12.22 -22.46
CA SER A 59 -7.01 13.32 -22.15
C SER A 59 -7.44 14.13 -20.91
N SER A 60 -8.75 14.34 -20.76
CA SER A 60 -9.34 14.99 -19.58
C SER A 60 -9.07 14.17 -18.31
N VAL A 61 -9.32 12.86 -18.37
CA VAL A 61 -9.06 11.96 -17.23
C VAL A 61 -7.55 11.90 -16.92
N ILE A 62 -6.70 11.81 -17.94
CA ILE A 62 -5.24 11.81 -17.76
C ILE A 62 -4.79 13.12 -17.10
N SER A 63 -5.26 14.27 -17.55
CA SER A 63 -4.92 15.58 -16.96
C SER A 63 -5.37 15.67 -15.50
N MET A 64 -6.59 15.24 -15.19
CA MET A 64 -7.11 15.22 -13.83
C MET A 64 -6.26 14.34 -12.92
N LEU A 65 -5.88 13.15 -13.37
CA LEU A 65 -5.03 12.23 -12.62
C LEU A 65 -3.61 12.78 -12.44
N SER A 66 -3.01 13.35 -13.49
CA SER A 66 -1.70 14.00 -13.40
C SER A 66 -1.70 15.13 -12.38
N ASN A 67 -2.70 16.02 -12.43
CA ASN A 67 -2.81 17.12 -11.47
C ASN A 67 -2.99 16.62 -10.04
N LEU A 68 -3.82 15.59 -9.84
CA LEU A 68 -4.06 15.02 -8.52
C LEU A 68 -2.81 14.38 -7.93
N ILE A 69 -2.08 13.59 -8.74
CA ILE A 69 -0.85 12.93 -8.32
C ILE A 69 0.19 13.97 -7.94
N ASN A 70 0.44 14.95 -8.81
CA ASN A 70 1.44 15.98 -8.56
C ASN A 70 1.11 16.77 -7.30
N THR A 71 -0.14 17.23 -7.15
CA THR A 71 -0.55 18.01 -5.98
C THR A 71 -0.39 17.23 -4.67
N ARG A 72 -0.75 15.93 -4.68
CA ARG A 72 -0.60 15.07 -3.50
C ARG A 72 0.87 14.79 -3.19
N SER A 73 1.68 14.50 -4.20
CA SER A 73 3.12 14.29 -4.05
C SER A 73 3.78 15.54 -3.47
N ASP A 74 3.54 16.71 -4.04
CA ASP A 74 4.10 17.98 -3.57
C ASP A 74 3.73 18.28 -2.12
N THR A 75 2.49 17.96 -1.72
CA THR A 75 2.02 18.17 -0.35
C THR A 75 2.78 17.26 0.63
N ILE A 76 2.94 15.98 0.28
CA ILE A 76 3.69 15.02 1.10
C ILE A 76 5.16 15.42 1.20
N GLU A 77 5.77 15.81 0.08
CA GLU A 77 7.18 16.25 0.06
C GLU A 77 7.42 17.46 0.98
N LYS A 78 6.52 18.45 0.94
CA LYS A 78 6.60 19.63 1.83
C LYS A 78 6.47 19.24 3.31
N MET A 79 5.54 18.34 3.63
CA MET A 79 5.39 17.84 5.00
C MET A 79 6.65 17.12 5.48
N VAL A 80 7.20 16.22 4.65
CA VAL A 80 8.43 15.48 4.97
C VAL A 80 9.63 16.40 5.11
N ALA A 81 9.76 17.41 4.24
CA ALA A 81 10.83 18.40 4.30
C ALA A 81 10.79 19.19 5.62
N SER A 82 9.62 19.72 5.99
CA SER A 82 9.45 20.43 7.27
C SER A 82 9.79 19.57 8.48
N ASP A 83 9.34 18.31 8.46
CA ASP A 83 9.65 17.32 9.49
C ASP A 83 11.17 17.04 9.60
N ARG A 84 11.86 16.96 8.46
CA ARG A 84 13.30 16.74 8.39
C ARG A 84 14.07 17.93 8.94
N GLU A 85 13.70 19.15 8.56
CA GLU A 85 14.33 20.38 9.03
C GLU A 85 14.22 20.52 10.56
N ARG A 86 13.01 20.33 11.11
CA ARG A 86 12.80 20.34 12.56
C ARG A 86 13.65 19.30 13.27
N ARG A 87 13.73 18.08 12.73
CA ARG A 87 14.58 17.03 13.30
C ARG A 87 16.06 17.42 13.32
N GLN A 88 16.56 18.08 12.28
CA GLN A 88 17.95 18.55 12.25
C GLN A 88 18.24 19.57 13.34
N LEU A 89 17.32 20.52 13.57
CA LEU A 89 17.45 21.53 14.62
C LEU A 89 17.38 20.92 16.03
N LEU A 90 16.52 19.91 16.21
CA LEU A 90 16.26 19.28 17.50
C LEU A 90 17.26 18.14 17.82
N TRP A 91 17.92 17.58 16.81
CA TRP A 91 18.83 16.43 16.97
C TRP A 91 19.92 16.67 18.01
N PRO A 92 20.62 17.83 18.05
CA PRO A 92 21.65 18.08 19.07
C PRO A 92 21.10 18.00 20.50
N ALA A 93 19.90 18.53 20.75
CA ALA A 93 19.27 18.49 22.07
C ALA A 93 18.85 17.06 22.46
N VAL A 94 18.28 16.31 21.51
CA VAL A 94 17.90 14.90 21.72
C VAL A 94 19.13 14.02 21.96
N ASP A 95 20.18 14.17 21.16
CA ASP A 95 21.43 13.41 21.29
C ASP A 95 22.12 13.70 22.63
N LYS A 96 22.16 14.97 23.05
CA LYS A 96 22.65 15.36 24.37
C LYS A 96 21.85 14.68 25.49
N ALA A 97 20.52 14.74 25.42
CA ALA A 97 19.65 14.11 26.42
C ALA A 97 19.85 12.58 26.49
N ARG A 98 20.03 11.91 25.34
CA ARG A 98 20.34 10.46 25.29
C ARG A 98 21.68 10.15 25.95
N LYS A 99 22.71 10.95 25.70
CA LYS A 99 24.04 10.81 26.33
C LYS A 99 23.99 11.01 27.84
N GLU A 100 23.07 11.85 28.32
CA GLU A 100 22.77 12.06 29.75
C GLU A 100 21.91 10.92 30.37
N GLY A 101 21.53 9.90 29.59
CA GLY A 101 20.71 8.79 30.06
C GLY A 101 19.20 9.08 30.12
N LYS A 102 18.74 10.21 29.57
CA LYS A 102 17.32 10.59 29.55
C LYS A 102 16.56 9.88 28.44
N ARG A 103 15.25 9.73 28.60
CA ARG A 103 14.36 9.15 27.58
C ARG A 103 14.04 10.18 26.51
N ALA A 104 14.87 10.22 25.46
CA ALA A 104 14.66 11.17 24.35
C ALA A 104 14.37 10.48 23.01
N HIS A 105 13.30 10.92 22.34
CA HIS A 105 12.80 10.32 21.10
C HIS A 105 12.06 11.32 20.21
N PHE A 106 11.85 10.94 18.95
CA PHE A 106 11.11 11.72 17.96
C PHE A 106 9.77 11.06 17.62
N VAL A 107 8.75 11.87 17.33
CA VAL A 107 7.46 11.46 16.78
C VAL A 107 7.06 12.45 15.69
N GLY A 108 7.16 12.06 14.41
CA GLY A 108 7.15 13.04 13.31
C GLY A 108 8.26 14.09 13.51
N GLY A 109 8.03 15.34 13.12
CA GLY A 109 8.95 16.46 13.33
C GLY A 109 9.03 16.97 14.78
N ARG A 110 8.46 16.27 15.75
CA ARG A 110 8.49 16.64 17.18
C ARG A 110 9.50 15.81 17.94
N ALA A 111 10.13 16.41 18.94
CA ALA A 111 11.08 15.75 19.82
C ALA A 111 10.60 15.83 21.27
N PHE A 112 10.86 14.77 22.03
CA PHE A 112 10.48 14.65 23.42
C PHE A 112 11.68 14.24 24.25
N VAL A 113 11.80 14.79 25.46
CA VAL A 113 12.78 14.43 26.49
C VAL A 113 12.04 14.21 27.81
N ASP A 114 12.14 13.02 28.38
CA ASP A 114 11.47 12.61 29.62
C ASP A 114 9.94 12.86 29.63
N GLY A 115 9.33 12.76 28.43
CA GLY A 115 7.89 12.96 28.24
C GLY A 115 7.48 14.39 27.86
N SER A 116 8.39 15.36 27.96
CA SER A 116 8.11 16.76 27.61
C SER A 116 8.57 17.07 26.17
N GLU A 117 7.70 17.73 25.39
CA GLU A 117 8.06 18.19 24.04
C GLU A 117 9.10 19.31 24.13
N ILE A 118 10.11 19.24 23.27
CA ILE A 118 11.12 20.30 23.12
C ILE A 118 10.95 20.99 21.76
N HIS A 119 11.14 22.29 21.74
CA HIS A 119 10.99 23.12 20.54
C HIS A 119 12.35 23.57 19.99
N PRO A 120 12.46 23.78 18.67
CA PRO A 120 13.63 24.41 18.09
C PRO A 120 13.86 25.79 18.73
N PRO A 121 15.13 26.26 18.80
CA PRO A 121 15.45 27.62 19.24
C PRO A 121 14.85 28.68 18.32
#